data_AF-A0A839IVX5-F1
#
_entry.id   AF-A0A839IVX5-F1
#
_cell.length_a   1.000
_cell.length_b   1.000
_cell.length_c   1.000
_cell.angle_alpha   90.00
_cell.angle_beta   90.00
_cell.angle_gamma   90.00
#
_symmetry.space_group_name_H-M   'P 1'
#
loop_
_entity.id
_entity.type
_entity.pdbx_description
1 polymer ?
#
loop_
_entity_poly.entity_id
_entity_poly.type
_entity_poly.pdbx_seq_one_letter_code
_entity_poly.pdbx_strand_id
1 'polypeptide(L)'
;MQVKNVYSPGQAALASILGGPLAATWFIRHNYQMQGNEQAASKTVNIGAFVVIAVLFSLPLLPSGFPSILISLPVIIFTRYFIEQKQFNRQHIDDSEELKFQPVTNVVAVSLACFCINLAMVFALAMFLVKQG
;
A
#
# COMPACT_ATOMS: atom_id res chain seq x y z
N MET A 1 1.76 -29.57 0.97
CA MET A 1 1.23 -28.28 0.48
C MET A 1 2.31 -27.22 0.67
N GLN A 2 2.44 -26.25 -0.23
CA GLN A 2 3.45 -25.19 -0.10
C GLN A 2 2.90 -24.08 0.81
N VAL A 3 3.61 -23.78 1.89
CA VAL A 3 3.24 -22.72 2.83
C VAL A 3 3.31 -21.36 2.14
N LYS A 4 2.27 -20.54 2.29
CA LYS A 4 2.15 -19.22 1.65
C LYS A 4 2.46 -18.10 2.65
N ASN A 5 3.36 -17.20 2.27
CA ASN A 5 3.70 -16.05 3.09
C ASN A 5 2.81 -14.86 2.75
N VAL A 6 2.05 -14.38 3.73
CA VAL A 6 1.04 -13.33 3.58
C VAL A 6 1.31 -12.16 4.52
N TYR A 7 0.78 -10.99 4.18
CA TYR A 7 0.84 -9.81 5.03
C TYR A 7 -0.42 -9.73 5.88
N SER A 8 -0.25 -9.55 7.19
CA SER A 8 -1.38 -9.25 8.07
C SER A 8 -1.95 -7.85 7.84
N PRO A 9 -3.20 -7.58 8.26
CA PRO A 9 -3.79 -6.24 8.18
C PRO A 9 -2.92 -5.18 8.87
N GLY A 10 -2.35 -5.51 10.03
CA GLY A 10 -1.49 -4.62 10.79
C GLY A 10 -0.16 -4.33 10.10
N GLN A 11 0.52 -5.35 9.57
CA GLN A 11 1.79 -5.18 8.84
C GLN A 11 1.61 -4.25 7.63
N ALA A 12 0.61 -4.53 6.81
CA ALA A 12 0.36 -3.74 5.61
C ALA A 12 -0.09 -2.31 5.92
N ALA A 13 -0.98 -2.12 6.92
CA ALA A 13 -1.45 -0.80 7.31
C ALA A 13 -0.32 0.08 7.86
N LEU A 14 0.50 -0.46 8.78
CA LEU A 14 1.65 0.27 9.34
C LEU A 14 2.72 0.55 8.28
N ALA A 15 3.01 -0.41 7.40
CA ALA A 15 3.96 -0.21 6.33
C ALA A 15 3.50 0.81 5.28
N SER A 16 2.19 1.00 5.13
CA SER A 16 1.62 2.03 4.25
C SER A 16 1.73 3.44 4.82
N ILE A 17 2.05 3.62 6.11
CA ILE A 17 2.37 4.93 6.68
C ILE A 17 3.60 5.53 6.00
N LEU A 18 4.64 4.70 5.82
CA LEU A 18 5.89 5.11 5.20
C LEU A 18 5.83 5.00 3.68
N GLY A 19 5.37 3.86 3.15
CA GLY A 19 5.35 3.60 1.71
C GLY A 19 4.12 4.14 0.96
N GLY A 20 3.19 4.78 1.67
CA GLY A 20 2.02 5.44 1.10
C GLY A 20 1.06 4.50 0.35
N PRO A 21 0.23 5.07 -0.56
CA PRO A 21 -0.72 4.29 -1.37
C PRO A 21 -0.05 3.23 -2.26
N LEU A 22 1.21 3.44 -2.63
CA LEU A 22 1.96 2.48 -3.43
C LEU A 22 2.26 1.19 -2.64
N ALA A 23 2.69 1.32 -1.38
CA ALA A 23 2.89 0.16 -0.51
C ALA A 23 1.57 -0.55 -0.19
N ALA A 24 0.51 0.20 0.09
CA ALA A 24 -0.85 -0.36 0.27
C ALA A 24 -1.27 -1.24 -0.92
N THR A 25 -1.10 -0.70 -2.14
CA THR A 25 -1.39 -1.40 -3.39
C THR A 25 -0.59 -2.69 -3.49
N TRP A 26 0.70 -2.64 -3.18
CA TRP A 26 1.57 -3.81 -3.25
C TRP A 26 1.15 -4.90 -2.25
N PHE A 27 0.87 -4.55 -0.99
CA PHE A 27 0.51 -5.53 0.04
C PHE A 27 -0.85 -6.19 -0.25
N ILE A 28 -1.85 -5.39 -0.64
CA ILE A 28 -3.18 -5.92 -1.00
C ILE A 28 -3.05 -6.83 -2.21
N ARG A 29 -2.30 -6.42 -3.24
CA ARG A 29 -2.07 -7.24 -4.44
C ARG A 29 -1.40 -8.56 -4.09
N HIS A 30 -0.31 -8.54 -3.33
CA HIS A 30 0.44 -9.73 -2.92
C HIS A 30 -0.47 -10.74 -2.24
N ASN A 31 -1.28 -10.29 -1.29
CA ASN A 31 -2.21 -11.17 -0.59
C ASN A 31 -3.25 -11.81 -1.53
N TYR A 32 -3.81 -11.07 -2.50
CA TYR A 32 -4.71 -11.67 -3.49
C TYR A 32 -4.01 -12.73 -4.36
N GLN A 33 -2.73 -12.54 -4.70
CA GLN A 33 -1.96 -13.55 -5.41
C GLN A 33 -1.77 -14.81 -4.56
N MET A 34 -1.52 -14.67 -3.24
CA MET A 34 -1.44 -15.82 -2.34
C MET A 34 -2.80 -16.55 -2.20
N GLN A 35 -3.92 -15.86 -2.40
CA GLN A 35 -5.24 -16.47 -2.49
C GLN A 35 -5.52 -17.16 -3.84
N GLY A 36 -4.64 -17.02 -4.84
CA GLY A 36 -4.89 -17.46 -6.21
C GLY A 36 -5.92 -16.61 -6.95
N ASN A 37 -6.24 -15.40 -6.44
CA ASN A 37 -7.23 -14.50 -7.03
C ASN A 37 -6.53 -13.44 -7.89
N GLU A 38 -6.05 -13.86 -9.06
CA GLU A 38 -5.34 -12.98 -10.00
C GLU A 38 -6.22 -11.84 -10.54
N GLN A 39 -7.53 -12.06 -10.66
CA GLN A 39 -8.46 -11.01 -11.09
C GLN A 39 -8.50 -9.86 -10.07
N ALA A 40 -8.60 -10.17 -8.77
CA ALA A 40 -8.56 -9.17 -7.73
C ALA A 40 -7.19 -8.51 -7.64
N ALA A 41 -6.09 -9.28 -7.77
CA ALA A 41 -4.73 -8.74 -7.78
C ALA A 41 -4.52 -7.72 -8.90
N SER A 42 -5.00 -7.98 -10.12
CA SER A 42 -4.94 -7.05 -11.25
C SER A 42 -5.79 -5.80 -11.01
N LYS A 43 -7.02 -5.96 -10.50
CA LYS A 43 -7.88 -4.83 -10.12
C LYS A 43 -7.22 -3.95 -9.07
N THR A 44 -6.53 -4.52 -8.09
CA THR A 44 -5.80 -3.75 -7.07
C THR A 44 -4.72 -2.87 -7.70
N VAL A 45 -3.98 -3.34 -8.71
CA VAL A 45 -3.00 -2.50 -9.41
C VAL A 45 -3.66 -1.30 -10.08
N ASN A 46 -4.76 -1.53 -10.80
CA ASN A 46 -5.45 -0.46 -11.53
C ASN A 46 -6.03 0.60 -10.57
N ILE A 47 -6.71 0.15 -9.50
CA ILE A 47 -7.25 1.04 -8.48
C ILE A 47 -6.13 1.76 -7.74
N GLY A 48 -5.08 1.04 -7.36
CA GLY A 48 -3.91 1.58 -6.68
C GLY A 48 -3.18 2.66 -7.50
N ALA A 49 -2.96 2.41 -8.79
CA ALA A 49 -2.38 3.37 -9.71
C ALA A 49 -3.24 4.65 -9.80
N PHE A 50 -4.56 4.50 -9.92
CA PHE A 50 -5.49 5.64 -9.90
C PHE A 50 -5.38 6.44 -8.60
N VAL A 51 -5.36 5.77 -7.43
CA VAL A 51 -5.22 6.44 -6.12
C VAL A 51 -3.88 7.16 -6.00
N VAL A 52 -2.78 6.54 -6.42
CA VAL A 52 -1.43 7.16 -6.40
C VAL A 52 -1.45 8.44 -7.24
N ILE A 53 -1.99 8.39 -8.47
CA ILE A 53 -2.10 9.55 -9.35
C ILE A 53 -2.98 10.63 -8.70
N ALA A 54 -4.16 10.27 -8.21
CA ALA A 54 -5.08 11.22 -7.57
C ALA A 54 -4.42 11.93 -6.38
N VAL A 55 -3.71 11.18 -5.52
CA VAL A 55 -2.97 11.76 -4.39
C VAL A 55 -1.89 12.71 -4.90
N LEU A 56 -1.03 12.27 -5.83
CA LEU A 56 0.06 13.09 -6.36
C LEU A 56 -0.43 14.42 -6.95
N PHE A 57 -1.49 14.39 -7.77
CA PHE A 57 -2.03 15.59 -8.40
C PHE A 57 -2.85 16.46 -7.46
N SER A 58 -3.33 15.92 -6.33
CA SER A 58 -3.99 16.72 -5.29
C SER A 58 -3.00 17.48 -4.41
N LEU A 59 -1.74 17.02 -4.28
CA LEU A 59 -0.75 17.65 -3.39
C LEU A 59 -0.56 19.16 -3.63
N PRO A 60 -0.43 19.66 -4.88
CA PRO A 60 -0.27 21.10 -5.14
C PRO A 60 -1.52 21.93 -4.86
N LEU A 61 -2.69 21.29 -4.76
CA LEU A 61 -3.98 21.94 -4.49
C LEU A 61 -4.24 22.12 -2.99
N LEU A 62 -3.42 21.50 -2.14
CA LEU A 62 -3.59 21.57 -0.69
C LEU A 62 -3.14 22.94 -0.17
N PRO A 63 -3.89 23.55 0.79
CA PRO A 63 -3.50 24.81 1.39
C PRO A 63 -2.23 24.67 2.23
N SER A 64 -1.50 25.78 2.40
CA SER A 64 -0.36 25.85 3.31
C SER A 64 -0.79 25.47 4.74
N GLY A 65 -0.12 24.48 5.34
CA GLY A 65 -0.46 23.99 6.68
C GLY A 65 -1.50 22.87 6.71
N PHE A 66 -1.91 22.32 5.55
CA PHE A 66 -2.75 21.14 5.52
C PHE A 66 -2.11 19.97 6.31
N PRO A 67 -2.83 19.34 7.26
CA PRO A 67 -2.25 18.26 8.07
C PRO A 67 -1.90 17.04 7.22
N SER A 68 -0.61 16.70 7.13
CA SER A 68 -0.13 15.56 6.33
C SER A 68 -0.74 14.22 6.75
N ILE A 69 -1.08 14.07 8.04
CA ILE A 69 -1.72 12.86 8.57
C ILE A 69 -3.06 12.54 7.90
N LEU A 70 -3.79 13.56 7.44
CA LEU A 70 -5.07 13.38 6.75
C LEU A 70 -4.91 12.79 5.34
N ILE A 71 -3.72 12.87 4.76
CA ILE A 71 -3.38 12.22 3.49
C ILE A 71 -3.14 10.72 3.73
N SER A 72 -2.45 10.37 4.83
CA SER A 72 -2.07 8.99 5.13
C SER A 72 -3.19 8.18 5.80
N LEU A 73 -4.04 8.81 6.61
CA LEU A 73 -5.10 8.13 7.37
C LEU A 73 -6.03 7.27 6.50
N PRO A 74 -6.58 7.78 5.37
CA PRO A 74 -7.40 6.96 4.48
C PRO A 74 -6.66 5.72 4.00
N VAL A 75 -5.39 5.87 3.59
CA VAL A 75 -4.58 4.75 3.09
C VAL A 75 -4.44 3.67 4.17
N ILE A 76 -4.13 4.04 5.40
CA ILE A 76 -3.96 3.11 6.53
C ILE A 76 -5.27 2.38 6.82
N ILE A 77 -6.37 3.13 6.94
CA ILE A 77 -7.69 2.60 7.28
C ILE A 77 -8.18 1.64 6.20
N PHE A 78 -8.12 2.06 4.93
CA PHE A 78 -8.57 1.22 3.82
C PHE A 78 -7.69 0.00 3.63
N THR A 79 -6.37 0.11 3.78
CA THR A 79 -5.47 -1.05 3.69
C THR A 79 -5.82 -2.09 4.74
N ARG A 80 -5.96 -1.67 6.00
CA ARG A 80 -6.37 -2.57 7.08
C ARG A 80 -7.73 -3.20 6.77
N TYR A 81 -8.72 -2.38 6.45
CA TYR A 81 -10.09 -2.81 6.19
C TYR A 81 -10.16 -3.85 5.05
N PHE A 82 -9.52 -3.59 3.91
CA PHE A 82 -9.55 -4.50 2.77
C PHE A 82 -8.89 -5.84 3.09
N ILE A 83 -7.72 -5.83 3.73
CA ILE A 83 -7.03 -7.07 4.07
C ILE A 83 -7.83 -7.87 5.10
N GLU A 84 -8.32 -7.21 6.14
CA GLU A 84 -9.06 -7.85 7.24
C GLU A 84 -10.40 -8.43 6.78
N GLN A 85 -11.12 -7.74 5.89
CA GLN A 85 -12.48 -8.13 5.47
C GLN A 85 -12.53 -8.95 4.19
N LYS A 86 -11.54 -8.81 3.29
CA LYS A 86 -11.56 -9.46 1.97
C LYS A 86 -10.44 -10.46 1.76
N GLN A 87 -9.47 -10.52 2.67
CA GLN A 87 -8.29 -11.37 2.50
C GLN A 87 -8.02 -12.26 3.71
N PHE A 88 -7.16 -11.81 4.62
CA PHE A 88 -6.71 -12.57 5.76
C PHE A 88 -6.84 -11.69 7.01
N ASN A 89 -7.58 -12.17 8.01
CA ASN A 89 -7.48 -11.61 9.35
C ASN A 89 -6.32 -12.27 10.10
N ARG A 90 -5.85 -11.64 11.18
CA ARG A 90 -4.68 -12.13 11.93
C ARG A 90 -4.88 -13.54 12.49
N GLN A 91 -6.04 -13.78 13.12
CA GLN A 91 -6.37 -15.06 13.75
C GLN A 91 -6.34 -16.22 12.75
N HIS A 92 -6.88 -16.02 11.55
CA HIS A 92 -6.88 -17.01 10.48
C HIS A 92 -5.46 -17.35 10.00
N ILE A 93 -4.51 -16.41 10.03
CA ILE A 93 -3.11 -16.70 9.69
C ILE A 93 -2.45 -17.49 10.82
N ASP A 94 -2.72 -17.14 12.08
CA ASP A 94 -2.18 -17.84 13.25
C ASP A 94 -2.67 -19.31 13.34
N ASP A 95 -3.93 -19.55 12.98
CA ASP A 95 -4.58 -20.87 13.09
C ASP A 95 -4.34 -21.78 11.86
N SER A 96 -3.74 -21.27 10.79
CA SER A 96 -3.56 -22.00 9.54
C SER A 96 -2.21 -22.69 9.44
N GLU A 97 -2.19 -23.98 9.09
CA GLU A 97 -0.95 -24.69 8.76
C GLU A 97 -0.38 -24.29 7.39
N GLU A 98 -1.19 -23.67 6.54
CA GLU A 98 -0.85 -23.29 5.16
C GLU A 98 -0.37 -21.84 5.03
N LEU A 99 -0.61 -20.99 6.03
CA LEU A 99 -0.29 -19.56 5.99
C LEU A 99 0.80 -19.22 7.01
N LYS A 100 1.70 -18.31 6.63
CA LYS A 100 2.66 -17.70 7.55
C LYS A 100 2.73 -16.20 7.32
N PHE A 101 3.01 -15.45 8.39
CA PHE A 101 3.29 -14.03 8.24
C PHE A 101 4.60 -13.82 7.49
N GLN A 102 4.60 -12.82 6.62
CA GLN A 102 5.82 -12.29 6.04
C GLN A 102 6.74 -11.74 7.14
N PRO A 103 8.08 -11.93 7.03
CA PRO A 103 9.02 -11.34 7.96
C PRO A 103 8.93 -9.81 7.97
N VAL A 104 9.13 -9.20 9.14
CA VAL A 104 9.13 -7.74 9.30
C VAL A 104 10.17 -7.06 8.40
N THR A 105 11.30 -7.72 8.14
CA THR A 105 12.33 -7.21 7.21
C THR A 105 11.78 -7.02 5.80
N ASN A 106 10.97 -7.95 5.29
CA ASN A 106 10.32 -7.82 3.99
C ASN A 106 9.29 -6.68 4.00
N VAL A 107 8.52 -6.53 5.08
CA VAL A 107 7.56 -5.44 5.26
C VAL A 107 8.26 -4.08 5.16
N VAL A 108 9.37 -3.93 5.88
CA VAL A 108 10.17 -2.69 5.90
C VAL A 108 10.85 -2.46 4.55
N ALA A 109 11.44 -3.48 3.94
CA ALA A 109 12.13 -3.34 2.65
C ALA A 109 11.18 -2.89 1.54
N VAL A 110 9.99 -3.49 1.44
CA VAL A 110 8.96 -3.08 0.47
C VAL A 110 8.48 -1.66 0.76
N SER A 111 8.21 -1.34 2.04
CA SER A 111 7.76 -0.01 2.43
C SER A 111 8.78 1.07 2.04
N LEU A 112 10.06 0.82 2.28
CA LEU A 112 11.16 1.71 1.94
C LEU A 112 11.32 1.86 0.42
N ALA A 113 11.23 0.76 -0.33
CA ALA A 113 11.27 0.80 -1.79
C ALA A 113 10.11 1.66 -2.35
N CYS A 114 8.89 1.45 -1.86
CA CYS A 114 7.73 2.26 -2.25
C CYS A 114 7.89 3.73 -1.85
N PHE A 115 8.47 4.01 -0.69
CA PHE A 115 8.78 5.38 -0.26
C PHE A 115 9.75 6.07 -1.23
N CYS A 116 10.85 5.40 -1.62
CA CYS A 116 11.78 5.93 -2.62
C CYS A 116 11.11 6.21 -3.96
N ILE A 117 10.21 5.32 -4.42
CA ILE A 117 9.45 5.53 -5.66
C ILE A 117 8.51 6.74 -5.52
N ASN A 118 7.81 6.88 -4.39
CA ASN A 118 6.96 8.05 -4.13
C ASN A 118 7.76 9.35 -4.15
N LEU A 119 8.93 9.39 -3.50
CA LEU A 119 9.81 10.55 -3.53
C LEU A 119 10.24 10.91 -4.95
N ALA A 120 10.62 9.91 -5.76
CA ALA A 120 10.98 10.13 -7.15
C ALA A 120 9.80 10.69 -7.98
N MET A 121 8.58 10.17 -7.77
CA MET A 121 7.38 10.68 -8.45
C MET A 121 7.04 12.12 -8.06
N VAL A 122 7.11 12.44 -6.76
CA VAL A 122 6.87 13.81 -6.26
C VAL A 122 7.91 14.77 -6.82
N PHE A 123 9.19 14.38 -6.81
CA PHE A 123 10.26 15.19 -7.37
C PHE A 123 10.08 15.43 -8.87
N ALA A 124 9.74 14.38 -9.63
CA ALA A 124 9.47 14.50 -11.06
C ALA A 124 8.28 15.44 -11.34
N LEU A 125 7.19 15.33 -10.56
CA LEU A 125 6.05 16.21 -10.67
C LEU A 125 6.42 17.67 -10.34
N ALA A 126 7.18 17.91 -9.28
CA ALA A 126 7.63 19.24 -8.90
C ALA A 126 8.48 19.88 -10.01
N MET A 127 9.45 19.14 -10.57
CA MET A 127 10.27 19.60 -11.69
C MET A 127 9.43 19.92 -12.94
N PHE A 128 8.41 19.10 -13.22
CA PHE A 128 7.50 19.32 -14.33
C PHE A 128 6.67 20.60 -14.15
N LEU A 129 6.15 20.85 -12.94
CA LEU A 129 5.38 22.06 -12.63
C LEU A 129 6.25 23.32 -12.70
N VAL A 130 7.47 23.27 -12.17
CA VAL A 130 8.42 24.40 -12.23
C VAL A 130 8.80 24.74 -13.67
N LYS A 131 8.93 23.75 -14.55
CA LYS A 131 9.25 24.01 -15.97
C LYS A 131 8.12 24.74 -16.72
N GLN A 132 6.87 24.65 -16.25
CA GLN A 132 5.72 25.28 -16.90
C GLN A 132 5.41 26.71 -16.41
N GLY A 133 5.91 27.09 -15.23
CA GLY A 133 5.78 28.44 -14.67
C GLY A 133 6.92 29.34 -15.13
#